data_AF-A0A7J3QH32-F1
#
_entry.id   AF-A0A7J3QH32-F1
#
_cell.length_a   1.000
_cell.length_b   1.000
_cell.length_c   1.000
_cell.angle_alpha   90.00
_cell.angle_beta   90.00
_cell.angle_gamma   90.00
#
_symmetry.space_group_name_H-M   'P 1'
#
loop_
_entity.id
_entity.type
_entity.pdbx_description
1 polymer ?
#
loop_
_entity_poly.entity_id
_entity_poly.type
_entity_poly.pdbx_seq_one_letter_code
_entity_poly.pdbx_strand_id
1 'polypeptide(L)'
;MLMRDAASGRVTEEIARVAEREGLSPEVIRRRVASGRVIIPRNERRERIEPVGIGEGLTTKVNANVGTSPDYVNIEEELEKVLVAVECGADTVMDLSIGGDIDLVRRKILKSVRVPVGTVPVYQAAIEASSRGMDIVDMSSDDIFNAIRRHAEDGVDFVTVHCALTLDGVGAVRKSGRILGMVSRG
;
A
#
# COMPACT_ATOMS: atom_id res chain seq x y z
N MET A 1 6.92 -9.95 -11.42
CA MET A 1 7.88 -10.13 -12.53
C MET A 1 9.27 -9.61 -12.17
N LEU A 2 9.37 -8.38 -11.66
CA LEU A 2 10.62 -7.72 -11.26
C LEU A 2 11.63 -8.57 -10.45
N MET A 3 11.23 -9.20 -9.35
CA MET A 3 12.16 -10.03 -8.56
C MET A 3 12.71 -11.22 -9.34
N ARG A 4 11.90 -11.83 -10.22
CA ARG A 4 12.34 -12.95 -11.06
C ARG A 4 13.32 -12.46 -12.14
N ASP A 5 13.04 -11.33 -12.77
CA ASP A 5 13.95 -10.69 -13.73
C ASP A 5 15.28 -10.33 -13.07
N ALA A 6 15.22 -9.73 -11.88
CA ALA A 6 16.41 -9.43 -11.08
C ALA A 6 17.18 -10.72 -10.77
N ALA A 7 16.51 -11.79 -10.32
CA ALA A 7 17.14 -13.07 -10.01
C ALA A 7 17.78 -13.74 -11.24
N SER A 8 17.23 -13.53 -12.44
CA SER A 8 17.81 -14.03 -13.71
C SER A 8 18.97 -13.17 -14.23
N GLY A 9 19.44 -12.17 -13.47
CA GLY A 9 20.54 -11.29 -13.87
C GLY A 9 20.12 -10.11 -14.75
N ARG A 10 18.82 -9.90 -15.00
CA ARG A 10 18.34 -8.78 -15.81
C ARG A 10 18.26 -7.51 -14.97
N VAL A 11 18.80 -6.42 -15.49
CA VAL A 11 18.57 -5.05 -15.00
C VAL A 11 17.38 -4.50 -15.78
N THR A 12 16.23 -4.31 -15.12
CA THR A 12 15.04 -3.71 -15.73
C THR A 12 15.13 -2.18 -15.73
N GLU A 13 14.24 -1.51 -16.45
CA GLU A 13 14.17 -0.04 -16.46
C GLU A 13 13.92 0.52 -15.06
N GLU A 14 13.06 -0.13 -14.26
CA GLU A 14 12.77 0.28 -12.89
C GLU A 14 14.02 0.23 -12.00
N ILE A 15 14.82 -0.84 -12.14
CA ILE A 15 16.08 -0.99 -11.42
C ILE A 15 17.07 0.10 -11.83
N ALA A 16 17.19 0.38 -13.13
CA ALA A 16 18.09 1.41 -13.64
C ALA A 16 17.70 2.81 -13.13
N ARG A 17 16.41 3.17 -13.17
CA ARG A 17 15.91 4.47 -12.68
C ARG A 17 16.09 4.64 -11.17
N VAL A 18 15.83 3.58 -10.38
CA VAL A 18 16.09 3.62 -8.93
C VAL A 18 17.58 3.78 -8.65
N ALA A 19 18.44 3.06 -9.38
CA ALA A 19 19.88 3.16 -9.22
C ALA A 19 20.40 4.58 -9.53
N GLU A 20 19.92 5.19 -10.61
CA GLU A 20 20.24 6.56 -10.99
C GLU A 20 19.83 7.56 -9.89
N ARG A 21 18.59 7.49 -9.40
CA ARG A 21 18.08 8.38 -8.34
C ARG A 21 18.83 8.24 -7.02
N GLU A 22 19.26 7.03 -6.69
CA GLU A 22 19.98 6.74 -5.45
C GLU A 22 21.50 6.91 -5.58
N GLY A 23 22.01 7.25 -6.77
CA GLY A 23 23.46 7.38 -7.01
C GLY A 23 24.23 6.06 -6.86
N LEU A 24 23.59 4.92 -7.15
CA LEU A 24 24.14 3.58 -7.00
C LEU A 24 24.29 2.88 -8.35
N SER A 25 25.09 1.81 -8.38
CA SER A 25 25.17 0.93 -9.56
C SER A 25 23.86 0.14 -9.74
N PRO A 26 23.32 0.03 -10.97
CA PRO A 26 22.16 -0.81 -11.25
C PRO A 26 22.33 -2.27 -10.81
N GLU A 27 23.56 -2.78 -10.83
CA GLU A 27 23.88 -4.15 -10.41
C GLU A 27 23.80 -4.32 -8.88
N VAL A 28 24.04 -3.26 -8.11
CA VAL A 28 23.82 -3.26 -6.66
C VAL A 28 22.32 -3.35 -6.37
N ILE A 29 21.51 -2.51 -7.03
CA ILE A 29 20.05 -2.53 -6.87
C ILE A 29 19.47 -3.88 -7.31
N ARG A 30 19.87 -4.38 -8.48
CA ARG A 30 19.43 -5.69 -9.00
C ARG A 30 19.68 -6.82 -8.00
N ARG A 31 20.90 -6.92 -7.44
CA ARG A 31 21.23 -7.95 -6.45
C ARG A 31 20.37 -7.83 -5.19
N ARG A 32 20.14 -6.61 -4.70
CA ARG A 32 19.28 -6.38 -3.53
C ARG A 32 17.83 -6.75 -3.80
N VAL A 33 17.30 -6.40 -4.99
CA VAL A 33 15.96 -6.81 -5.43
C VAL A 33 15.84 -8.33 -5.54
N ALA A 34 16.82 -8.99 -6.17
CA ALA A 34 16.86 -10.45 -6.30
C ALA A 34 16.88 -11.17 -4.93
N SER A 35 17.57 -10.58 -3.95
CA SER A 35 17.65 -11.11 -2.58
C SER A 35 16.50 -10.70 -1.66
N GLY A 36 15.54 -9.88 -2.14
CA GLY A 36 14.41 -9.38 -1.34
C GLY A 36 14.76 -8.29 -0.32
N ARG A 37 15.94 -7.68 -0.42
CA ARG A 37 16.41 -6.60 0.48
C ARG A 37 15.98 -5.20 0.02
N VAL A 38 15.60 -5.07 -1.25
CA VAL A 38 15.01 -3.87 -1.85
C VAL A 38 13.77 -4.28 -2.63
N ILE A 39 12.69 -3.53 -2.49
CA ILE A 39 11.50 -3.64 -3.33
C ILE A 39 11.33 -2.39 -4.19
N ILE A 40 10.66 -2.53 -5.32
CA ILE A 40 10.21 -1.41 -6.14
C ILE A 40 8.71 -1.65 -6.39
N PRO A 41 7.82 -1.07 -5.57
CA PRO A 41 6.40 -1.28 -5.71
C PRO A 41 5.91 -0.69 -7.03
N ARG A 42 5.37 -1.56 -7.88
CA ARG A 42 4.82 -1.18 -9.18
C ARG A 42 3.78 -2.20 -9.60
N ASN A 43 2.53 -1.76 -9.66
CA ASN A 43 1.49 -2.52 -10.32
C ASN A 43 1.61 -2.35 -11.84
N GLU A 44 1.52 -3.45 -12.59
CA GLU A 44 1.65 -3.46 -14.05
C GLU A 44 0.57 -2.63 -14.76
N ARG A 45 -0.58 -2.41 -14.12
CA ARG A 45 -1.67 -1.59 -14.64
C ARG A 45 -1.41 -0.09 -14.56
N ARG A 46 -0.38 0.33 -13.81
CA ARG A 46 0.00 1.75 -13.72
C ARG A 46 0.97 2.11 -14.84
N GLU A 47 0.47 2.86 -15.82
CA GLU A 47 1.25 3.33 -16.97
C GLU A 47 2.27 4.42 -16.60
N ARG A 48 1.93 5.31 -15.66
CA ARG A 48 2.71 6.52 -15.33
C ARG A 48 3.16 6.54 -13.87
N ILE A 49 3.95 5.56 -13.47
CA ILE A 49 4.55 5.49 -12.13
C ILE A 49 6.05 5.82 -12.19
N GLU A 50 6.51 6.65 -11.27
CA GLU A 50 7.94 6.85 -11.04
C GLU A 50 8.44 5.74 -10.10
N PRO A 51 9.42 4.91 -10.53
CA PRO A 51 9.95 3.85 -9.69
C PRO A 51 10.59 4.39 -8.41
N VAL A 52 10.18 3.83 -7.27
CA VAL A 52 10.75 4.13 -5.95
C VAL A 52 11.32 2.86 -5.35
N GLY A 53 12.63 2.85 -5.08
CA GLY A 53 13.28 1.77 -4.36
C GLY A 53 13.10 1.94 -2.86
N ILE A 54 12.67 0.89 -2.18
CA ILE A 54 12.53 0.86 -0.72
C ILE A 54 13.35 -0.30 -0.18
N GLY A 55 14.35 -0.02 0.66
CA GLY A 55 15.12 -1.07 1.32
C GLY A 55 16.56 -0.72 1.63
N GLU A 56 17.35 -1.77 1.85
CA GLU A 56 18.71 -1.67 2.41
C GLU A 56 19.65 -0.79 1.57
N GLY A 57 20.29 0.17 2.25
CA GLY A 57 21.32 1.04 1.67
C GLY A 57 20.81 2.04 0.64
N LEU A 58 19.49 2.29 0.60
CA LEU A 58 18.88 3.42 -0.10
C LEU A 58 18.57 4.54 0.90
N THR A 59 18.26 5.73 0.40
CA THR A 59 17.75 6.83 1.23
C THR A 59 16.44 6.43 1.93
N THR A 60 16.19 6.99 3.12
CA THR A 60 14.95 6.72 3.87
C THR A 60 13.76 7.26 3.10
N LYS A 61 12.69 6.47 3.04
CA LYS A 61 11.46 6.81 2.31
C LYS A 61 10.34 7.18 3.27
N VAL A 62 9.52 8.15 2.90
CA VAL A 62 8.39 8.66 3.68
C VAL A 62 7.07 8.31 2.97
N ASN A 63 6.09 7.86 3.76
CA ASN A 63 4.73 7.61 3.29
C ASN A 63 3.77 8.64 3.88
N ALA A 64 2.87 9.18 3.05
CA ALA A 64 1.77 10.02 3.49
C ALA A 64 0.44 9.24 3.48
N ASN A 65 -0.31 9.29 4.58
CA ASN A 65 -1.64 8.70 4.66
C ASN A 65 -2.70 9.74 4.33
N VAL A 66 -3.65 9.36 3.48
CA VAL A 66 -4.84 10.13 3.13
C VAL A 66 -6.07 9.23 3.19
N GLY A 67 -7.24 9.80 2.97
CA GLY A 67 -8.47 9.06 2.79
C GLY A 67 -9.64 9.68 3.52
N THR A 68 -10.83 9.40 3.01
CA THR A 68 -12.11 9.88 3.55
C THR A 68 -12.54 9.09 4.80
N SER A 69 -13.41 9.70 5.60
CA SER A 69 -14.02 9.07 6.78
C SER A 69 -15.55 9.17 6.73
N PRO A 70 -16.29 8.35 7.50
CA PRO A 70 -17.75 8.46 7.58
C PRO A 70 -18.23 9.87 8.00
N ASP A 71 -17.42 10.57 8.81
CA ASP A 71 -17.75 11.90 9.31
C ASP A 71 -17.47 13.01 8.29
N TYR A 72 -16.54 12.77 7.35
CA TYR A 72 -16.09 13.76 6.39
C TYR A 72 -15.66 13.11 5.06
N VAL A 73 -16.47 13.32 4.02
CA VAL A 73 -16.28 12.79 2.67
C VAL A 73 -16.16 13.95 1.69
N ASN A 74 -14.92 14.33 1.35
CA ASN A 74 -14.63 15.34 0.35
C ASN A 74 -13.45 14.87 -0.54
N ILE A 75 -13.76 14.45 -1.77
CA ILE A 75 -12.77 13.83 -2.65
C ILE A 75 -11.76 14.87 -3.14
N GLU A 76 -12.22 16.09 -3.42
CA GLU A 76 -11.41 17.20 -3.90
C GLU A 76 -10.33 17.57 -2.87
N GLU A 77 -10.70 17.64 -1.58
CA GLU A 77 -9.75 17.89 -0.50
C GLU A 77 -8.79 16.72 -0.28
N GLU A 78 -9.24 15.45 -0.41
CA GLU A 78 -8.31 14.31 -0.38
C GLU A 78 -7.29 14.40 -1.52
N LEU A 79 -7.72 14.78 -2.72
CA LEU A 79 -6.83 14.96 -3.85
C LEU A 79 -5.83 16.09 -3.63
N GLU A 80 -6.26 17.22 -3.07
CA GLU A 80 -5.37 18.31 -2.71
C GLU A 80 -4.31 17.86 -1.69
N LYS A 81 -4.71 17.14 -0.64
CA LYS A 81 -3.77 16.59 0.36
C LYS A 81 -2.74 15.67 -0.26
N VAL A 82 -3.15 14.79 -1.17
CA VAL A 82 -2.23 13.86 -1.86
C VAL A 82 -1.22 14.64 -2.71
N LEU A 83 -1.69 15.62 -3.49
CA LEU A 83 -0.81 16.43 -4.34
C LEU A 83 0.20 17.23 -3.49
N VAL A 84 -0.26 17.90 -2.44
CA VAL A 84 0.61 18.65 -1.51
C VAL A 84 1.62 17.72 -0.84
N ALA A 85 1.20 16.54 -0.37
CA ALA A 85 2.10 15.59 0.27
C ALA A 85 3.23 15.13 -0.67
N VAL A 86 2.90 14.85 -1.94
CA VAL A 86 3.90 14.47 -2.96
C VAL A 86 4.81 15.65 -3.32
N GLU A 87 4.26 16.87 -3.44
CA GLU A 87 5.06 18.09 -3.67
C GLU A 87 6.04 18.35 -2.52
N CYS A 88 5.63 18.07 -1.27
CA CYS A 88 6.50 18.14 -0.10
C CYS A 88 7.46 16.95 0.06
N GLY A 89 7.50 16.02 -0.90
CA GLY A 89 8.50 14.94 -0.95
C GLY A 89 8.07 13.61 -0.35
N ALA A 90 6.78 13.33 -0.18
CA ALA A 90 6.33 11.98 0.14
C ALA A 90 6.70 11.01 -1.00
N ASP A 91 7.45 9.96 -0.68
CA ASP A 91 7.89 8.95 -1.65
C ASP A 91 6.78 7.97 -2.04
N THR A 92 5.80 7.80 -1.16
CA THR A 92 4.64 6.94 -1.34
C THR A 92 3.41 7.55 -0.67
N VAL A 93 2.23 7.13 -1.11
CA VAL A 93 0.95 7.53 -0.50
C VAL A 93 0.17 6.28 -0.17
N MET A 94 -0.59 6.30 0.92
CA MET A 94 -1.61 5.28 1.20
C MET A 94 -3.00 5.88 1.27
N ASP A 95 -3.92 5.27 0.53
CA ASP A 95 -5.34 5.53 0.65
C ASP A 95 -5.93 4.63 1.74
N LEU A 96 -6.36 5.28 2.83
CA LEU A 96 -6.97 4.67 4.01
C LEU A 96 -8.46 5.03 4.12
N SER A 97 -9.10 5.38 2.99
CA SER A 97 -10.50 5.78 2.93
C SER A 97 -11.44 4.71 3.48
N ILE A 98 -12.37 5.16 4.31
CA ILE A 98 -13.41 4.33 4.94
C ILE A 98 -14.80 4.96 4.90
N GLY A 99 -14.98 6.04 4.13
CA GLY A 99 -16.25 6.75 3.99
C GLY A 99 -16.55 7.12 2.55
N GLY A 100 -17.83 7.15 2.18
CA GLY A 100 -18.27 7.46 0.82
C GLY A 100 -17.89 6.37 -0.19
N ASP A 101 -17.67 6.78 -1.44
CA ASP A 101 -17.28 5.88 -2.53
C ASP A 101 -15.75 5.67 -2.53
N ILE A 102 -15.30 4.65 -1.77
CA ILE A 102 -13.88 4.30 -1.59
C ILE A 102 -13.24 3.90 -2.93
N ASP A 103 -13.99 3.23 -3.80
CA ASP A 103 -13.52 2.85 -5.12
C ASP A 103 -13.23 4.08 -5.99
N LEU A 104 -14.13 5.07 -5.97
CA LEU A 104 -13.95 6.33 -6.68
C LEU A 104 -12.75 7.12 -6.12
N VAL A 105 -12.64 7.25 -4.79
CA VAL A 105 -11.52 7.95 -4.14
C VAL A 105 -10.20 7.31 -4.55
N ARG A 106 -10.06 5.99 -4.39
CA ARG A 106 -8.85 5.24 -4.75
C ARG A 106 -8.46 5.46 -6.21
N ARG A 107 -9.41 5.29 -7.15
CA ARG A 107 -9.15 5.48 -8.58
C ARG A 107 -8.77 6.92 -8.92
N LYS A 108 -9.32 7.91 -8.22
CA LYS A 108 -8.96 9.32 -8.39
C LYS A 108 -7.52 9.56 -7.89
N ILE A 109 -7.18 9.09 -6.69
CA ILE A 109 -5.81 9.19 -6.14
C ILE A 109 -4.79 8.56 -7.09
N LEU A 110 -5.03 7.32 -7.55
CA LEU A 110 -4.13 6.60 -8.46
C LEU A 110 -3.85 7.36 -9.76
N LYS A 111 -4.84 8.12 -10.27
CA LYS A 111 -4.72 8.95 -11.48
C LYS A 111 -4.00 10.27 -11.23
N SER A 112 -4.02 10.78 -10.01
CA SER A 112 -3.50 12.11 -9.67
C SER A 112 -2.00 12.11 -9.34
N VAL A 113 -1.42 10.98 -8.93
CA VAL A 113 0.00 10.91 -8.55
C VAL A 113 0.79 9.89 -9.36
N ARG A 114 2.12 10.07 -9.37
CA ARG A 114 3.08 9.14 -9.98
C ARG A 114 3.89 8.34 -8.97
N VAL A 115 3.75 8.62 -7.68
CA VAL A 115 4.38 7.82 -6.62
C VAL A 115 3.60 6.51 -6.39
N PRO A 116 4.22 5.46 -5.83
CA PRO A 116 3.51 4.26 -5.45
C PRO A 116 2.37 4.54 -4.47
N VAL A 117 1.23 3.89 -4.70
CA VAL A 117 0.02 4.01 -3.87
C VAL A 117 -0.27 2.69 -3.19
N GLY A 118 -0.39 2.72 -1.87
CA GLY A 118 -0.77 1.59 -1.04
C GLY A 118 -2.19 1.68 -0.49
N THR A 119 -2.71 0.56 0.00
CA THR A 119 -4.03 0.49 0.65
C THR A 119 -4.05 -0.57 1.76
N VAL A 120 -5.16 -0.61 2.50
CA VAL A 120 -5.46 -1.64 3.51
C VAL A 120 -6.79 -2.32 3.15
N PRO A 121 -6.79 -3.38 2.31
CA PRO A 121 -8.02 -3.94 1.74
C PRO A 121 -9.06 -4.44 2.75
N VAL A 122 -8.63 -4.83 3.96
CA VAL A 122 -9.57 -5.28 5.01
C VAL A 122 -10.54 -4.17 5.44
N TYR A 123 -10.17 -2.89 5.28
CA TYR A 123 -11.07 -1.77 5.60
C TYR A 123 -12.29 -1.75 4.68
N GLN A 124 -12.08 -1.85 3.36
CA GLN A 124 -13.18 -1.91 2.41
C GLN A 124 -14.01 -3.19 2.58
N ALA A 125 -13.35 -4.33 2.81
CA ALA A 125 -14.05 -5.59 3.04
C ALA A 125 -14.98 -5.52 4.28
N ALA A 126 -14.53 -4.89 5.38
CA ALA A 126 -15.33 -4.66 6.58
C ALA A 126 -16.53 -3.73 6.33
N ILE A 127 -16.34 -2.66 5.57
CA ILE A 127 -17.41 -1.71 5.23
C ILE A 127 -18.47 -2.37 4.35
N GLU A 128 -18.06 -3.19 3.39
CA GLU A 128 -18.98 -3.93 2.52
C GLU A 128 -19.67 -5.11 3.22
N ALA A 129 -19.06 -5.70 4.25
CA ALA A 129 -19.74 -6.64 5.13
C ALA A 129 -20.82 -5.92 5.94
N SER A 130 -20.48 -4.77 6.54
CA SER A 130 -21.41 -3.96 7.31
C SER A 130 -22.58 -3.43 6.48
N SER A 131 -22.35 -3.02 5.21
CA SER A 131 -23.43 -2.57 4.31
C SER A 131 -24.40 -3.68 3.90
N ARG A 132 -23.98 -4.95 4.00
CA ARG A 132 -24.85 -6.14 3.84
C ARG A 132 -25.52 -6.57 5.15
N GLY A 133 -25.34 -5.82 6.24
CA GLY A 133 -25.90 -6.13 7.56
C GLY A 133 -25.17 -7.24 8.31
N MET A 134 -23.91 -7.51 7.95
CA MET A 134 -23.07 -8.51 8.62
C MET A 134 -22.07 -7.85 9.57
N ASP A 135 -21.73 -8.53 10.66
CA ASP A 135 -20.66 -8.07 11.53
C ASP A 135 -19.29 -8.36 10.91
N ILE A 136 -18.26 -7.62 11.32
CA ILE A 136 -16.88 -7.83 10.85
C ILE A 136 -16.41 -9.28 11.12
N VAL A 137 -16.91 -9.89 12.20
CA VAL A 137 -16.59 -11.29 12.55
C VAL A 137 -17.17 -12.31 11.58
N ASP A 138 -18.18 -11.92 10.80
CA ASP A 138 -18.82 -12.78 9.80
C ASP A 138 -18.13 -12.70 8.43
N MET A 139 -17.10 -11.86 8.29
CA MET A 139 -16.32 -11.78 7.06
C MET A 139 -15.67 -13.11 6.73
N SER A 140 -15.81 -13.51 5.47
CA SER A 140 -15.13 -14.66 4.90
C SER A 140 -13.75 -14.27 4.35
N SER A 141 -12.93 -15.29 4.06
CA SER A 141 -11.69 -15.08 3.29
C SER A 141 -11.96 -14.46 1.92
N ASP A 142 -13.10 -14.79 1.31
CA ASP A 142 -13.44 -14.31 -0.02
C ASP A 142 -13.70 -12.79 -0.01
N ASP A 143 -14.28 -12.24 1.05
CA ASP A 143 -14.47 -10.79 1.18
C ASP A 143 -13.11 -10.06 1.14
N ILE A 144 -12.11 -10.59 1.83
CA ILE A 144 -10.74 -10.03 1.86
C ILE A 144 -10.07 -10.20 0.49
N PHE A 145 -10.11 -11.39 -0.10
CA PHE A 145 -9.48 -11.65 -1.41
C PHE A 145 -10.14 -10.87 -2.54
N ASN A 146 -11.47 -10.67 -2.48
CA ASN A 146 -12.20 -9.85 -3.45
C ASN A 146 -11.80 -8.38 -3.34
N ALA A 147 -11.63 -7.84 -2.12
CA ALA A 147 -11.11 -6.49 -1.92
C ALA A 147 -9.67 -6.35 -2.46
N ILE A 148 -8.77 -7.28 -2.12
CA ILE A 148 -7.39 -7.29 -2.66
C ILE A 148 -7.40 -7.31 -4.19
N ARG A 149 -8.23 -8.16 -4.80
CA ARG A 149 -8.33 -8.27 -6.27
C ARG A 149 -8.77 -6.95 -6.89
N ARG A 150 -9.85 -6.33 -6.40
CA ARG A 150 -10.33 -5.03 -6.90
C ARG A 150 -9.25 -3.95 -6.78
N HIS A 151 -8.55 -3.87 -5.65
CA HIS A 151 -7.47 -2.91 -5.45
C HIS A 151 -6.33 -3.13 -6.45
N ALA A 152 -5.94 -4.39 -6.67
CA ALA A 152 -4.93 -4.74 -7.65
C ALA A 152 -5.38 -4.42 -9.10
N GLU A 153 -6.65 -4.62 -9.43
CA GLU A 153 -7.25 -4.28 -10.72
C GLU A 153 -7.31 -2.77 -10.98
N ASP A 154 -7.56 -1.97 -9.95
CA ASP A 154 -7.49 -0.50 -10.04
C ASP A 154 -6.06 0.01 -10.22
N GLY A 155 -5.05 -0.77 -9.79
CA GLY A 155 -3.64 -0.45 -9.96
C GLY A 155 -2.89 -0.15 -8.67
N VAL A 156 -3.39 -0.52 -7.49
CA VAL A 156 -2.66 -0.34 -6.23
C VAL A 156 -1.30 -1.07 -6.26
N ASP A 157 -0.23 -0.41 -5.84
CA ASP A 157 1.15 -0.90 -5.95
C ASP A 157 1.57 -1.82 -4.80
N PHE A 158 0.99 -1.63 -3.62
CA PHE A 158 1.21 -2.50 -2.47
C PHE A 158 -0.02 -2.52 -1.55
N VAL A 159 -0.21 -3.62 -0.83
CA VAL A 159 -1.31 -3.78 0.11
C VAL A 159 -0.75 -4.14 1.49
N THR A 160 -1.36 -3.58 2.53
CA THR A 160 -1.11 -4.04 3.91
C THR A 160 -2.08 -5.16 4.23
N VAL A 161 -1.55 -6.31 4.64
CA VAL A 161 -2.34 -7.47 5.05
C VAL A 161 -1.84 -7.97 6.40
N HIS A 162 -2.71 -8.03 7.39
CA HIS A 162 -2.37 -8.41 8.76
C HIS A 162 -2.36 -9.94 8.97
N CYS A 163 -1.66 -10.67 8.10
CA CYS A 163 -1.61 -12.15 8.14
C CYS A 163 -0.92 -12.72 9.39
N ALA A 164 -0.21 -11.89 10.14
CA ALA A 164 0.55 -12.33 11.32
C ALA A 164 -0.29 -12.42 12.60
N LEU A 165 -1.53 -11.91 12.60
CA LEU A 165 -2.38 -11.93 13.80
C LEU A 165 -3.05 -13.30 13.94
N THR A 166 -2.51 -14.14 14.83
CA THR A 166 -3.08 -15.46 15.16
C THR A 166 -3.97 -15.38 16.41
N LEU A 167 -4.83 -16.39 16.62
CA LEU A 167 -5.65 -16.51 17.84
C LEU A 167 -4.79 -16.51 19.12
N ASP A 168 -3.64 -17.18 19.07
CA ASP A 168 -2.67 -17.17 20.18
C ASP A 168 -2.08 -15.77 20.40
N GLY A 169 -1.78 -15.04 19.32
CA GLY A 169 -1.34 -13.65 19.38
C GLY A 169 -2.38 -12.74 20.05
N VAL A 170 -3.66 -12.89 19.69
CA VAL A 170 -4.76 -12.17 20.35
C VAL A 170 -4.85 -12.54 21.83
N GLY A 171 -4.72 -13.82 22.16
CA GLY A 171 -4.70 -14.31 23.53
C GLY A 171 -3.55 -13.72 24.36
N ALA A 172 -2.35 -13.61 23.79
CA ALA A 172 -1.19 -13.00 24.42
C ALA A 172 -1.41 -11.50 24.67
N VAL A 173 -1.95 -10.76 23.69
CA VAL A 173 -2.24 -9.33 23.86
C VAL A 173 -3.24 -9.09 24.98
N ARG A 174 -4.30 -9.89 25.09
CA ARG A 174 -5.29 -9.79 26.19
C ARG A 174 -4.66 -9.98 27.57
N LYS A 175 -3.60 -10.79 27.68
CA LYS A 175 -2.89 -11.06 28.95
C LYS A 175 -1.69 -10.13 29.19
N SER A 176 -1.33 -9.29 28.23
CA SER A 176 -0.07 -8.53 28.24
C SER A 176 -0.03 -7.35 29.23
N GLY A 177 -1.19 -6.92 29.75
CA GLY A 177 -1.28 -5.71 30.57
C GLY A 177 -1.09 -4.40 29.79
N ARG A 178 -1.17 -4.43 28.45
CA ARG A 178 -1.13 -3.22 27.61
C ARG A 178 -2.23 -2.24 28.00
N ILE A 179 -1.85 -0.99 28.24
CA ILE A 179 -2.78 0.10 28.58
C ILE A 179 -3.77 0.38 27.44
N LEU A 180 -3.28 0.43 26.20
CA LEU A 180 -4.09 0.78 25.01
C LEU A 180 -4.49 -0.45 24.16
N GLY A 181 -4.19 -1.66 24.61
CA GLY A 181 -4.56 -2.90 23.91
C GLY A 181 -4.01 -3.01 22.47
N MET A 182 -4.91 -3.25 21.51
CA MET A 182 -4.62 -3.28 20.07
C MET A 182 -5.03 -1.95 19.44
N VAL A 183 -4.06 -1.22 18.92
CA VAL A 183 -4.25 0.11 18.30
C VAL A 183 -4.19 0.07 16.77
N SER A 184 -3.78 -1.07 16.19
CA SER A 184 -3.95 -1.32 14.75
C SER A 184 -5.44 -1.50 14.47
N ARG A 185 -5.94 -0.80 13.46
CA ARG A 185 -7.35 -0.87 13.07
C ARG A 185 -7.70 -2.16 12.33
N GLY A 186 -6.81 -2.60 11.43
CA GLY A 186 -7.05 -3.75 10.56
C GLY A 186 -6.59 -5.07 11.14
#